data_AF-A0A2S4UJW7-F1
#
_entry.id   AF-A0A2S4UJW7-F1
#
_cell.length_a   1.000
_cell.length_b   1.000
_cell.length_c   1.000
_cell.angle_alpha   90.00
_cell.angle_beta   90.00
_cell.angle_gamma   90.00
#
_symmetry.space_group_name_H-M   'P 1'
#
loop_
_entity.id
_entity.type
_entity.pdbx_description
1 polymer ?
#
loop_
_entity_poly.entity_id
_entity_poly.type
_entity_poly.pdbx_seq_one_letter_code
_entity_poly.pdbx_strand_id
1 'polypeptide(L)'
;MSTPSSHSDPRHALKILQEIRELQKQHDEESKKLGSYFVTFAGTTRNTEQERRLGLLWSAKTALYKCAVQIQGETQPLRDLKSRAERLGTVLKEKIFGALGRRRTAVTKVLQTFCDRRTDYLTNHAPDQLGRPENQPIDYDEFKKLQLDDAFWNDGYMCLSKDPWAVDPTVRTGIHAMLRLDRANEELAQLTNELRRTLSWGIYFRDQLKRRIDQCVSDTIDVDLKAVLEESFGEVSHKARKLVSDELESVQQEHEKLLLAWHADVEDIVIPGFLHRDTVPVQWTALVEFLKQFGCSNSTEVSIDLALEETVLDTQDSDGESDTDDPEAVQNQAEHALPDDDE
;
A
#
# COMPACT_ATOMS: atom_id res chain seq x y z
N MET A 1 27.20 67.69 10.47
CA MET A 1 26.29 67.71 11.63
C MET A 1 26.06 66.27 12.04
N SER A 2 26.63 65.88 13.18
CA SER A 2 26.66 64.50 13.68
C SER A 2 25.37 64.18 14.44
N THR A 3 24.77 63.03 14.13
CA THR A 3 23.63 62.47 14.85
C THR A 3 24.09 61.80 16.15
N PRO A 4 23.39 62.00 17.29
CA PRO A 4 23.83 61.47 18.57
C PRO A 4 23.40 60.01 18.78
N SER A 5 24.28 59.30 19.47
CA SER A 5 24.20 57.90 19.89
C SER A 5 22.99 57.63 20.80
N SER A 6 22.34 56.48 20.57
CA SER A 6 21.26 55.94 21.40
C SER A 6 21.80 55.55 22.78
N HIS A 7 21.51 56.35 23.80
CA HIS A 7 21.76 56.02 25.19
C HIS A 7 20.93 54.79 25.59
N SER A 8 21.62 53.68 25.90
CA SER A 8 21.01 52.51 26.55
C SER A 8 20.53 52.91 27.95
N ASP A 9 19.23 52.77 28.21
CA ASP A 9 18.58 53.14 29.47
C ASP A 9 19.12 52.25 30.63
N PRO A 10 19.78 52.82 31.65
CA PRO A 10 20.35 52.06 32.76
C PRO A 10 19.30 51.27 33.57
N ARG A 11 18.03 51.67 33.54
CA ARG A 11 16.93 50.93 34.18
C ARG A 11 16.61 49.63 33.45
N HIS A 12 16.74 49.63 32.12
CA HIS A 12 16.56 48.44 31.30
C HIS A 12 17.68 47.42 31.54
N ALA A 13 18.93 47.89 31.64
CA ALA A 13 20.08 47.04 31.97
C ALA A 13 19.95 46.40 33.36
N LEU A 14 19.49 47.14 34.37
CA LEU A 14 19.25 46.59 35.72
C LEU A 14 18.15 45.53 35.75
N LYS A 15 17.08 45.71 34.96
CA LYS A 15 16.00 44.72 34.83
C LYS A 15 16.51 43.42 34.19
N ILE A 16 17.32 43.52 33.14
CA ILE A 16 17.97 42.35 32.50
C ILE A 16 18.88 41.62 33.48
N LEU A 17 19.69 42.33 34.26
CA LEU A 17 20.59 41.71 35.25
C LEU A 17 19.81 40.98 36.35
N GLN A 18 18.68 41.54 36.78
CA GLN A 18 17.81 40.91 37.77
C GLN A 18 17.17 39.63 37.20
N GLU A 19 16.69 39.68 35.95
CA GLU A 19 16.14 38.52 35.24
C GLU A 19 17.19 37.42 35.03
N ILE A 20 18.43 37.77 34.64
CA ILE A 20 19.53 36.81 34.54
C ILE A 20 19.80 36.13 35.89
N ARG A 21 19.78 36.89 36.99
CA ARG A 21 20.00 36.33 38.33
C ARG A 21 18.87 35.39 38.76
N GLU A 22 17.63 35.75 38.44
CA GLU A 22 16.45 34.90 38.68
C GLU A 22 16.56 33.59 37.90
N LEU A 23 16.90 33.66 36.61
CA LEU A 23 17.10 32.52 35.73
C LEU A 23 18.26 31.63 36.18
N GLN A 24 19.36 32.22 36.65
CA GLN A 24 20.49 31.46 37.22
C GLN A 24 20.05 30.68 38.47
N LYS A 25 19.28 31.30 39.35
CA LYS A 25 18.75 30.64 40.55
C LYS A 25 17.83 29.48 40.19
N GLN A 26 16.94 29.67 39.21
CA GLN A 26 16.06 28.61 38.71
C GLN A 26 16.86 27.46 38.09
N HIS A 27 17.83 27.78 37.24
CA HIS A 27 18.72 26.81 36.62
C HIS A 27 19.49 25.97 37.64
N ASP A 28 20.01 26.61 38.70
CA ASP A 28 20.76 25.91 39.75
C ASP A 28 19.85 25.00 40.58
N GLU A 29 18.60 25.39 40.82
CA GLU A 29 17.60 24.55 41.50
C GLU A 29 17.21 23.34 40.65
N GLU A 30 16.95 23.55 39.35
CA GLU A 30 16.69 22.46 38.40
C GLU A 30 17.90 21.52 38.27
N SER A 31 19.12 22.06 38.26
CA SER A 31 20.36 21.28 38.22
C SER A 31 20.51 20.39 39.46
N LYS A 32 20.20 20.91 40.67
CA LYS A 32 20.20 20.10 41.90
C LYS A 32 19.15 19.00 41.86
N LYS A 33 17.94 19.33 41.37
CA LYS A 33 16.86 18.35 41.20
C LYS A 33 17.28 17.25 40.23
N LEU A 34 17.87 17.62 39.08
CA LEU A 34 18.37 16.68 38.08
C LEU A 34 19.53 15.83 38.62
N GLY A 35 20.46 16.44 39.36
CA GLY A 35 21.57 15.79 40.07
C GLY A 35 21.11 14.64 40.97
N SER A 36 19.96 14.80 41.64
CA SER A 36 19.39 13.76 42.50
C SER A 36 18.99 12.47 41.77
N TYR A 37 18.69 12.53 40.47
CA TYR A 37 18.34 11.34 39.67
C TYR A 37 19.56 10.49 39.29
N PHE A 38 20.77 11.05 39.40
CA PHE A 38 22.02 10.37 39.06
C PHE A 38 22.70 9.70 40.27
N VAL A 39 22.10 9.79 41.47
CA VAL A 39 22.64 9.14 42.68
C VAL A 39 22.40 7.63 42.61
N THR A 40 23.47 6.85 42.46
CA THR A 40 23.37 5.39 42.33
C THR A 40 23.45 4.64 43.67
N PHE A 41 23.99 5.22 44.74
CA PHE A 41 24.06 4.58 46.07
C PHE A 41 23.99 5.58 47.23
N ALA A 42 23.22 5.24 48.27
CA ALA A 42 23.15 5.99 49.52
C ALA A 42 24.51 5.92 50.24
N GLY A 43 25.19 7.06 50.38
CA GLY A 43 26.46 7.19 51.12
C GLY A 43 27.64 7.80 50.37
N THR A 44 27.50 8.09 49.07
CA THR A 44 28.56 8.76 48.30
C THR A 44 28.52 10.27 48.53
N THR A 45 29.68 10.91 48.74
CA THR A 45 29.79 12.37 48.83
C THR A 45 29.31 13.02 47.53
N ARG A 46 28.31 13.92 47.63
CA ARG A 46 27.78 14.65 46.48
C ARG A 46 28.86 15.54 45.87
N ASN A 47 29.17 15.32 44.60
CA ASN A 47 29.97 16.25 43.81
C ASN A 47 29.03 17.06 42.89
N THR A 48 28.66 18.26 43.34
CA THR A 48 27.72 19.15 42.64
C THR A 48 28.17 19.53 41.23
N GLU A 49 29.48 19.61 41.01
CA GLU A 49 30.04 19.92 39.68
C GLU A 49 29.90 18.73 38.72
N GLN A 50 30.13 17.52 39.22
CA GLN A 50 29.91 16.28 38.46
C GLN A 50 28.43 16.10 38.10
N GLU A 51 27.52 16.32 39.05
CA GLU A 51 26.07 16.28 38.83
C GLU A 51 25.63 17.29 37.77
N ARG A 52 26.16 18.53 37.83
CA ARG A 52 25.87 19.59 36.85
C ARG A 52 26.35 19.21 35.44
N ARG A 53 27.60 18.76 35.29
CA ARG A 53 28.15 18.36 33.98
C ARG A 53 27.42 17.17 33.39
N LEU A 54 27.05 16.22 34.24
CA LEU A 54 26.24 15.08 33.85
C LEU A 54 24.84 15.49 33.39
N GLY A 55 24.19 16.42 34.10
CA GLY A 55 22.91 16.98 33.68
C GLY A 55 22.98 17.68 32.32
N LEU A 56 24.03 18.46 32.08
CA LEU A 56 24.27 19.10 30.79
C LEU A 56 24.50 18.08 29.67
N LEU A 57 25.25 17.02 29.95
CA LEU A 57 25.48 15.94 28.99
C LEU A 57 24.18 15.16 28.70
N TRP A 58 23.39 14.84 29.72
CA TRP A 58 22.10 14.17 29.58
C TRP A 58 21.10 15.01 28.78
N SER A 59 21.03 16.32 29.03
CA SER A 59 20.16 17.22 28.25
C SER A 59 20.57 17.30 26.78
N ALA A 60 21.88 17.34 26.49
CA ALA A 60 22.41 17.28 25.13
C ALA A 60 22.09 15.95 24.44
N LYS A 61 22.26 14.82 25.15
CA LYS A 61 21.92 13.47 24.64
C LYS A 61 20.42 13.34 24.35
N THR A 62 19.57 13.90 25.21
CA THR A 62 18.11 13.92 25.01
C THR A 62 17.71 14.76 23.81
N ALA A 63 18.33 15.93 23.61
CA ALA A 63 18.13 16.74 22.42
C ALA A 63 18.55 15.98 21.14
N LEU A 64 19.68 15.27 21.20
CA LEU A 64 20.16 14.44 20.10
C LEU A 64 19.20 13.28 19.80
N TYR A 65 18.64 12.63 20.82
CA TYR A 65 17.63 11.57 20.66
C TYR A 65 16.36 12.08 19.97
N LYS A 66 15.87 13.28 20.33
CA LYS A 66 14.74 13.90 19.64
C LYS A 66 15.01 14.12 18.15
N CYS A 67 16.24 14.55 17.81
CA CYS A 67 16.66 14.66 16.42
C CYS A 67 16.69 13.29 15.70
N ALA A 68 17.14 12.23 16.39
CA ALA A 68 17.16 10.88 15.83
C ALA A 68 15.74 10.36 15.54
N VAL A 69 14.81 10.51 16.49
CA VAL A 69 13.39 10.14 16.32
C VAL A 69 12.78 10.87 15.12
N GLN A 70 13.06 12.17 15.01
CA GLN A 70 12.57 13.00 13.92
C GLN A 70 13.10 12.57 12.54
N ILE A 71 14.40 12.28 12.42
CA ILE A 71 15.00 11.78 11.18
C ILE A 71 14.44 10.39 10.85
N GLN A 72 14.32 9.51 11.85
CA GLN A 72 13.77 8.18 11.65
C GLN A 72 12.33 8.25 11.14
N GLY A 73 11.47 9.08 11.74
CA GLY A 73 10.10 9.30 11.27
C GLY A 73 10.03 9.83 9.83
N GLU A 74 10.90 10.77 9.45
CA GLU A 74 10.96 11.28 8.06
C GLU A 74 11.47 10.24 7.06
N THR A 75 12.35 9.32 7.50
CA THR A 75 12.85 8.22 6.66
C THR A 75 11.94 7.00 6.65
N GLN A 76 10.91 6.94 7.50
CA GLN A 76 10.00 5.80 7.62
C GLN A 76 9.37 5.41 6.27
N PRO A 77 8.86 6.35 5.44
CA PRO A 77 8.30 6.00 4.13
C PRO A 77 9.32 5.34 3.19
N LEU A 78 10.61 5.68 3.31
CA LEU A 78 11.67 5.04 2.52
C LEU A 78 11.99 3.62 3.01
N ARG A 79 11.76 3.32 4.29
CA ARG A 79 11.93 1.96 4.84
C ARG A 79 10.75 1.06 4.49
N ASP A 80 9.53 1.59 4.61
CA ASP A 80 8.30 0.86 4.28
C ASP A 80 8.27 0.46 2.80
N LEU A 81 8.90 1.27 1.93
CA LEU A 81 9.16 0.92 0.53
C LEU A 81 9.96 -0.39 0.37
N LYS A 82 11.05 -0.52 1.15
CA LYS A 82 11.96 -1.65 1.05
C LYS A 82 11.30 -2.94 1.53
N SER A 83 10.32 -2.85 2.43
CA SER A 83 9.55 -3.99 2.91
C SER A 83 8.34 -4.32 2.04
N ARG A 84 7.70 -3.35 1.39
CA ARG A 84 6.48 -3.54 0.57
C ARG A 84 6.69 -3.71 -0.93
N ALA A 85 7.92 -3.57 -1.44
CA ALA A 85 8.21 -3.63 -2.89
C ALA A 85 7.38 -2.65 -3.75
N GLU A 86 6.81 -1.61 -3.14
CA GLU A 86 6.12 -0.53 -3.85
C GLU A 86 7.15 0.46 -4.42
N ARG A 87 6.71 1.40 -5.28
CA ARG A 87 7.56 2.48 -5.82
C ARG A 87 7.15 3.84 -5.23
N LEU A 88 8.04 4.49 -4.49
CA LEU A 88 7.86 5.87 -4.07
C LEU A 88 8.06 6.77 -5.30
N GLY A 89 7.10 7.64 -5.60
CA GLY A 89 7.26 8.65 -6.64
C GLY A 89 8.48 9.54 -6.37
N THR A 90 9.13 10.02 -7.45
CA THR A 90 10.32 10.89 -7.40
C THR A 90 10.11 12.14 -6.53
N VAL A 91 8.94 12.75 -6.64
CA VAL A 91 8.55 13.95 -5.88
C VAL A 91 8.57 13.72 -4.37
N LEU A 92 8.06 12.58 -3.88
CA LEU A 92 8.03 12.30 -2.45
C LEU A 92 9.43 12.00 -1.93
N LYS A 93 10.24 11.27 -2.70
CA LYS A 93 11.64 11.02 -2.40
C LYS A 93 12.43 12.33 -2.28
N GLU A 94 12.28 13.24 -3.23
CA GLU A 94 12.91 14.57 -3.21
C GLU A 94 12.46 15.42 -2.02
N LYS A 95 11.16 15.40 -1.67
CA LYS A 95 10.65 16.10 -0.47
C LYS A 95 11.31 15.59 0.81
N ILE A 96 11.47 14.27 0.93
CA ILE A 96 12.12 13.64 2.10
C ILE A 96 13.60 14.04 2.15
N PHE A 97 14.34 13.94 1.05
CA PHE A 97 15.74 14.38 1.02
C PHE A 97 15.90 15.88 1.27
N GLY A 98 14.99 16.71 0.76
CA GLY A 98 14.95 18.13 1.05
C GLY A 98 14.69 18.43 2.53
N ALA A 99 13.81 17.67 3.18
CA ALA A 99 13.56 17.79 4.62
C ALA A 99 14.79 17.41 5.46
N LEU A 100 15.42 16.27 5.14
CA LEU A 100 16.69 15.86 5.77
C LEU A 100 17.78 16.92 5.58
N GLY A 101 17.92 17.46 4.36
CA GLY A 101 18.88 18.50 4.04
C GLY A 101 18.68 19.77 4.90
N ARG A 102 17.43 20.23 5.05
CA ARG A 102 17.10 21.38 5.90
C ARG A 102 17.47 21.17 7.37
N ARG A 103 17.33 19.93 7.87
CA ARG A 103 17.59 19.61 9.28
C ARG A 103 19.05 19.34 9.59
N ARG A 104 19.88 19.01 8.59
CA ARG A 104 21.30 18.66 8.76
C ARG A 104 22.05 19.67 9.62
N THR A 105 21.97 20.96 9.29
CA THR A 105 22.69 22.01 10.02
C THR A 105 22.27 22.11 11.48
N ALA A 106 20.98 21.98 11.79
CA ALA A 106 20.49 22.01 13.16
C ALA A 106 20.95 20.79 13.95
N VAL A 107 20.87 19.60 13.34
CA VAL A 107 21.30 18.34 13.95
C VAL A 107 22.80 18.35 14.21
N THR A 108 23.62 18.82 13.26
CA THR A 108 25.08 18.93 13.44
C THR A 108 25.44 19.84 14.61
N LYS A 109 24.71 20.94 14.85
CA LYS A 109 24.93 21.79 16.04
C LYS A 109 24.62 21.06 17.35
N VAL A 110 23.52 20.31 17.39
CA VAL A 110 23.14 19.51 18.57
C VAL A 110 24.15 18.39 18.81
N LEU A 111 24.61 17.73 17.74
CA LEU A 111 25.62 16.68 17.79
C LEU A 111 26.97 17.19 18.28
N GLN A 112 27.42 18.35 17.79
CA GLN A 112 28.63 19.00 18.27
C GLN A 112 28.51 19.33 19.76
N THR A 113 27.38 19.92 20.18
CA THR A 113 27.12 20.22 21.59
C THR A 113 27.20 18.96 22.45
N PHE A 114 26.63 17.84 22.00
CA PHE A 114 26.76 16.57 22.70
C PHE A 114 28.22 16.09 22.80
N CYS A 115 28.98 16.12 21.70
CA CYS A 115 30.39 15.71 21.69
C CYS A 115 31.25 16.58 22.61
N ASP A 116 31.04 17.90 22.62
CA ASP A 116 31.74 18.84 23.49
C ASP A 116 31.43 18.55 24.97
N ARG A 117 30.14 18.37 25.30
CA ARG A 117 29.71 18.04 26.68
C ARG A 117 30.23 16.68 27.14
N ARG A 118 30.30 15.69 26.25
CA ARG A 118 30.84 14.36 26.55
C ARG A 118 32.34 14.45 26.84
N THR A 119 33.07 15.15 25.98
CA THR A 119 34.51 15.37 26.14
C THR A 119 34.81 16.11 27.45
N ASP A 120 34.04 17.16 27.76
CA ASP A 120 34.19 17.91 29.02
C ASP A 120 33.94 17.02 30.26
N TYR A 121 32.87 16.23 30.26
CA TYR A 121 32.59 15.31 31.37
C TYR A 121 33.68 14.25 31.54
N LEU A 122 34.07 13.57 30.46
CA LEU A 122 35.08 12.51 30.49
C LEU A 122 36.45 13.05 30.93
N THR A 123 36.87 14.21 30.42
CA THR A 123 38.15 14.82 30.79
C THR A 123 38.25 15.10 32.30
N ASN A 124 37.14 15.48 32.94
CA ASN A 124 37.15 15.92 34.34
C ASN A 124 36.80 14.80 35.34
N HIS A 125 36.04 13.78 34.92
CA HIS A 125 35.50 12.78 35.84
C HIS A 125 35.78 11.33 35.45
N ALA A 126 36.15 11.04 34.19
CA ALA A 126 36.45 9.69 33.71
C ALA A 126 37.50 9.69 32.58
N PRO A 127 38.72 10.21 32.83
CA PRO A 127 39.72 10.39 31.78
C PRO A 127 40.21 9.07 31.17
N ASP A 128 40.14 7.98 31.93
CA ASP A 128 40.42 6.62 31.50
C ASP A 128 39.46 6.12 30.40
N GLN A 129 38.26 6.71 30.32
CA GLN A 129 37.25 6.36 29.32
C GLN A 129 37.34 7.22 28.05
N LEU A 130 38.09 8.33 28.07
CA LEU A 130 38.17 9.28 26.95
C LEU A 130 38.73 8.65 25.67
N GLY A 131 39.69 7.73 25.79
CA GLY A 131 40.32 7.05 24.65
C GLY A 131 39.53 5.88 24.08
N ARG A 132 38.38 5.53 24.65
CA ARG A 132 37.58 4.38 24.19
C ARG A 132 36.93 4.66 22.82
N PRO A 133 36.81 3.65 21.93
CA PRO A 133 36.21 3.84 20.61
C PRO A 133 34.76 4.34 20.70
N GLU A 134 34.00 3.91 21.70
CA GLU A 134 32.60 4.32 21.91
C GLU A 134 32.45 5.81 22.26
N ASN A 135 33.53 6.42 22.78
CA ASN A 135 33.54 7.81 23.24
C ASN A 135 34.12 8.79 22.20
N GLN A 136 34.55 8.29 21.03
CA GLN A 136 35.05 9.14 19.96
C GLN A 136 33.95 10.04 19.38
N PRO A 137 34.27 11.26 18.92
CA PRO A 137 33.30 12.18 18.31
C PRO A 137 32.54 11.48 17.18
N ILE A 138 31.22 11.57 17.23
CA ILE A 138 30.34 10.94 16.23
C ILE A 138 30.05 11.98 15.16
N ASP A 139 30.22 11.62 13.89
CA ASP A 139 29.87 12.51 12.78
C ASP A 139 28.38 12.40 12.41
N TYR A 140 27.91 13.27 11.50
CA TYR A 140 26.50 13.25 11.09
C TYR A 140 26.11 11.94 10.34
N ASP A 141 27.04 11.36 9.59
CA ASP A 141 26.79 10.20 8.75
C ASP A 141 26.77 8.89 9.58
N GLU A 142 27.58 8.81 10.64
CA GLU A 142 27.54 7.82 11.70
C GLU A 142 26.27 7.97 12.54
N PHE A 143 25.95 9.20 12.95
CA PHE A 143 24.73 9.49 13.69
C PHE A 143 23.47 9.03 12.93
N LYS A 144 23.42 9.23 11.62
CA LYS A 144 22.29 8.81 10.79
C LYS A 144 22.12 7.27 10.73
N LYS A 145 23.19 6.51 10.98
CA LYS A 145 23.16 5.04 10.99
C LYS A 145 22.67 4.48 12.32
N LEU A 146 22.79 5.24 13.41
CA LEU A 146 22.31 4.85 14.73
C LEU A 146 20.79 4.65 14.69
N GLN A 147 20.37 3.43 15.03
CA GLN A 147 18.96 3.13 15.21
C GLN A 147 18.50 3.62 16.59
N LEU A 148 17.19 3.84 16.78
CA LEU A 148 16.65 4.24 18.08
C LEU A 148 16.82 3.18 19.18
N ASP A 149 17.08 1.94 18.77
CA ASP A 149 17.17 0.77 19.63
C ASP A 149 18.64 0.40 19.97
N ASP A 150 19.59 1.18 19.45
CA ASP A 150 21.04 1.09 19.67
C ASP A 150 21.42 1.30 21.15
N ALA A 151 22.43 0.56 21.62
CA ALA A 151 22.97 0.65 22.98
C ALA A 151 23.49 2.07 23.30
N PHE A 152 23.90 2.84 22.30
CA PHE A 152 24.28 4.25 22.44
C PHE A 152 23.23 5.07 23.20
N TRP A 153 21.94 4.79 23.04
CA TRP A 153 20.86 5.54 23.69
C TRP A 153 20.59 5.11 25.14
N ASN A 154 20.99 3.89 25.52
CA ASN A 154 20.69 3.29 26.82
C ASN A 154 21.95 2.70 27.48
N ASP A 155 23.02 3.50 27.52
CA ASP A 155 24.34 3.13 28.03
C ASP A 155 24.43 3.21 29.57
N GLY A 156 23.48 2.63 30.30
CA GLY A 156 23.50 2.42 31.78
C GLY A 156 23.50 3.68 32.66
N TYR A 157 24.24 4.72 32.30
CA TYR A 157 24.40 5.99 33.00
C TYR A 157 23.54 7.11 32.39
N MET A 158 23.09 6.97 31.14
CA MET A 158 22.21 7.94 30.46
C MET A 158 21.04 7.28 29.74
N CYS A 159 20.31 6.39 30.43
CA CYS A 159 19.07 5.85 29.88
C CYS A 159 17.96 6.91 29.88
N LEU A 160 17.32 7.11 28.74
CA LEU A 160 16.11 7.96 28.63
C LEU A 160 14.90 7.34 29.33
N SER A 161 14.85 6.00 29.42
CA SER A 161 13.93 5.23 30.27
C SER A 161 14.67 4.06 30.92
N LYS A 162 14.31 3.73 32.16
CA LYS A 162 14.81 2.55 32.90
C LYS A 162 13.86 1.34 32.78
N ASP A 163 12.77 1.49 32.03
CA ASP A 163 11.79 0.42 31.89
C ASP A 163 12.35 -0.77 31.09
N PRO A 164 11.89 -2.01 31.35
CA PRO A 164 12.41 -3.20 30.69
C PRO A 164 12.34 -3.16 29.16
N TRP A 165 11.30 -2.54 28.58
CA TRP A 165 11.16 -2.42 27.11
C TRP A 165 12.23 -1.52 26.46
N ALA A 166 12.81 -0.59 27.23
CA ALA A 166 13.85 0.32 26.75
C ALA A 166 15.25 -0.31 26.87
N VAL A 167 15.50 -1.08 27.94
CA VAL A 167 16.84 -1.58 28.29
C VAL A 167 17.07 -3.03 27.87
N ASP A 168 16.08 -3.92 27.99
CA ASP A 168 16.23 -5.36 27.72
C ASP A 168 15.87 -5.69 26.26
N PRO A 169 16.84 -6.14 25.43
CA PRO A 169 16.59 -6.56 24.05
C PRO A 169 15.59 -7.72 23.93
N THR A 170 15.54 -8.60 24.93
CA THR A 170 14.64 -9.76 24.99
C THR A 170 13.19 -9.29 25.13
N VAL A 171 12.93 -8.36 26.04
CA VAL A 171 11.61 -7.77 26.24
C VAL A 171 11.15 -7.06 24.95
N ARG A 172 12.03 -6.27 24.33
CA ARG A 172 11.72 -5.59 23.06
C ARG A 172 11.40 -6.59 21.95
N THR A 173 12.18 -7.66 21.84
CA THR A 173 11.96 -8.73 20.86
C THR A 173 10.63 -9.43 21.10
N GLY A 174 10.29 -9.73 22.36
CA GLY A 174 9.00 -10.30 22.75
C GLY A 174 7.82 -9.39 22.38
N ILE A 175 7.92 -8.09 22.66
CA ILE A 175 6.91 -7.10 22.25
C ILE A 175 6.72 -7.11 20.73
N HIS A 176 7.81 -7.07 19.95
CA HIS A 176 7.72 -7.14 18.49
C HIS A 176 7.13 -8.46 17.99
N ALA A 177 7.43 -9.59 18.64
CA ALA A 177 6.85 -10.88 18.29
C ALA A 177 5.33 -10.89 18.51
N MET A 178 4.86 -10.37 19.65
CA MET A 178 3.42 -10.23 19.93
C MET A 178 2.73 -9.31 18.92
N LEU A 179 3.31 -8.14 18.61
CA LEU A 179 2.75 -7.23 17.60
C LEU A 179 2.68 -7.86 16.20
N ARG A 180 3.66 -8.70 15.83
CA ARG A 180 3.62 -9.46 14.56
C ARG A 180 2.53 -10.52 14.58
N LEU A 181 2.32 -11.18 15.71
CA LEU A 181 1.23 -12.16 15.87
C LEU A 181 -0.13 -11.47 15.75
N ASP A 182 -0.33 -10.35 16.45
CA ASP A 182 -1.56 -9.54 16.36
C ASP A 182 -1.80 -9.08 14.92
N ARG A 183 -0.75 -8.62 14.22
CA ARG A 183 -0.86 -8.26 12.80
C ARG A 183 -1.24 -9.46 11.94
N ALA A 184 -0.63 -10.62 12.14
CA ALA A 184 -0.97 -11.83 11.38
C ALA A 184 -2.44 -12.24 11.59
N ASN A 185 -2.95 -12.11 12.82
CA ASN A 185 -4.37 -12.35 13.12
C ASN A 185 -5.29 -11.35 12.41
N GLU A 186 -4.91 -10.07 12.36
CA GLU A 186 -5.64 -9.04 11.62
C GLU A 186 -5.67 -9.33 10.11
N GLU A 187 -4.52 -9.66 9.52
CA GLU A 187 -4.41 -10.02 8.11
C GLU A 187 -5.26 -11.26 7.77
N LEU A 188 -5.25 -12.28 8.64
CA LEU A 188 -6.10 -13.45 8.47
C LEU A 188 -7.59 -13.07 8.45
N ALA A 189 -8.02 -12.20 9.36
CA ALA A 189 -9.40 -11.70 9.39
C ALA A 189 -9.75 -10.88 8.13
N GLN A 190 -8.82 -10.09 7.60
CA GLN A 190 -9.00 -9.35 6.36
C GLN A 190 -9.13 -10.31 5.16
N LEU A 191 -8.21 -11.26 5.00
CA LEU A 191 -8.26 -12.28 3.95
C LEU A 191 -9.55 -13.12 4.02
N THR A 192 -10.01 -13.46 5.22
CA THR A 192 -11.31 -14.13 5.45
C THR A 192 -12.47 -13.33 4.85
N ASN A 193 -12.49 -12.02 5.08
CA ASN A 193 -13.54 -11.14 4.57
C ASN A 193 -13.45 -10.96 3.05
N GLU A 194 -12.24 -10.81 2.51
CA GLU A 194 -12.03 -10.70 1.07
C GLU A 194 -12.41 -11.99 0.35
N LEU A 195 -12.08 -13.17 0.89
CA LEU A 195 -12.56 -14.44 0.34
C LEU A 195 -14.08 -14.49 0.29
N ARG A 196 -14.76 -14.18 1.40
CA ARG A 196 -16.23 -14.16 1.44
C ARG A 196 -16.82 -13.20 0.41
N ARG A 197 -16.22 -12.02 0.24
CA ARG A 197 -16.63 -11.03 -0.77
C ARG A 197 -16.47 -11.56 -2.19
N THR A 198 -15.33 -12.18 -2.50
CA THR A 198 -15.06 -12.79 -3.81
C THR A 198 -16.07 -13.89 -4.14
N LEU A 199 -16.37 -14.79 -3.20
CA LEU A 199 -17.37 -15.85 -3.42
C LEU A 199 -18.78 -15.27 -3.59
N SER A 200 -19.13 -14.28 -2.77
CA SER A 200 -20.43 -13.60 -2.87
C SER A 200 -20.59 -12.86 -4.20
N TRP A 201 -19.52 -12.23 -4.69
CA TRP A 201 -19.50 -11.61 -6.01
C TRP A 201 -19.67 -12.65 -7.12
N GLY A 202 -18.99 -13.79 -7.03
CA GLY A 202 -19.11 -14.88 -8.01
C GLY A 202 -20.56 -15.37 -8.15
N ILE A 203 -21.25 -15.54 -7.03
CA ILE A 203 -22.68 -15.91 -7.00
C ILE A 203 -23.54 -14.80 -7.59
N TYR A 204 -23.36 -13.56 -7.11
CA TYR A 204 -24.15 -12.40 -7.53
C TYR A 204 -24.05 -12.17 -9.05
N PHE A 205 -22.84 -12.23 -9.60
CA PHE A 205 -22.62 -12.01 -11.02
C PHE A 205 -23.31 -13.07 -11.87
N ARG A 206 -23.23 -14.35 -11.45
CA ARG A 206 -23.92 -15.45 -12.11
C ARG A 206 -25.45 -15.26 -12.09
N ASP A 207 -26.01 -14.87 -10.95
CA ASP A 207 -27.45 -14.62 -10.82
C ASP A 207 -27.91 -13.41 -11.65
N GLN A 208 -27.05 -12.39 -11.78
CA GLN A 208 -27.28 -11.25 -12.64
C GLN A 208 -27.30 -11.65 -14.12
N LEU A 209 -26.34 -12.46 -14.58
CA LEU A 209 -26.31 -12.99 -15.95
C LEU A 209 -27.58 -13.80 -16.24
N LYS A 210 -27.91 -14.75 -15.37
CA LYS A 210 -29.11 -15.58 -15.49
C LYS A 210 -30.37 -14.74 -15.62
N ARG A 211 -30.52 -13.70 -14.77
CA ARG A 211 -31.66 -12.79 -14.84
C ARG A 211 -31.73 -12.06 -16.19
N ARG A 212 -30.59 -11.61 -16.73
CA ARG A 212 -30.55 -10.90 -18.02
C ARG A 212 -30.90 -11.84 -19.19
N ILE A 213 -30.44 -13.09 -19.14
CA ILE A 213 -30.83 -14.15 -20.09
C ILE A 213 -32.33 -14.39 -20.04
N ASP A 214 -32.88 -14.63 -18.84
CA ASP A 214 -34.31 -14.89 -18.63
C ASP A 214 -35.18 -13.73 -19.16
N GLN A 215 -34.73 -12.48 -19.01
CA GLN A 215 -35.38 -11.28 -19.55
C GLN A 215 -35.40 -11.25 -21.09
N CYS A 216 -34.29 -11.63 -21.73
CA CYS A 216 -34.18 -11.67 -23.19
C CYS A 216 -35.07 -12.76 -23.79
N VAL A 217 -35.09 -13.95 -23.18
CA VAL A 217 -35.86 -15.13 -23.62
C VAL A 217 -37.35 -14.91 -23.39
N SER A 218 -37.75 -14.43 -22.21
CA SER A 218 -39.16 -14.30 -21.82
C SER A 218 -39.83 -13.00 -22.28
N ASP A 219 -39.10 -12.13 -22.99
CA ASP A 219 -39.57 -10.80 -23.41
C ASP A 219 -40.04 -9.91 -22.23
N THR A 220 -39.31 -9.99 -21.11
CA THR A 220 -39.59 -9.23 -19.88
C THR A 220 -38.50 -8.19 -19.61
N ILE A 221 -38.03 -7.55 -20.69
CA ILE A 221 -36.92 -6.59 -20.65
C ILE A 221 -37.31 -5.38 -19.80
N ASP A 222 -36.41 -4.98 -18.89
CA ASP A 222 -36.57 -3.76 -18.12
C ASP A 222 -36.13 -2.51 -18.89
N VAL A 223 -36.43 -1.33 -18.34
CA VAL A 223 -36.16 -0.04 -18.98
C VAL A 223 -34.67 0.12 -19.33
N ASP A 224 -33.78 -0.34 -18.46
CA ASP A 224 -32.34 -0.20 -18.63
C ASP A 224 -31.82 -1.10 -19.76
N LEU A 225 -32.18 -2.39 -19.76
CA LEU A 225 -31.77 -3.32 -20.81
C LEU A 225 -32.40 -2.93 -22.16
N LYS A 226 -33.63 -2.41 -22.16
CA LYS A 226 -34.27 -1.90 -23.38
C LYS A 226 -33.49 -0.73 -23.97
N ALA A 227 -33.10 0.25 -23.16
CA ALA A 227 -32.32 1.39 -23.61
C ALA A 227 -30.97 0.96 -24.22
N VAL A 228 -30.27 0.01 -23.59
CA VAL A 228 -28.99 -0.53 -24.10
C VAL A 228 -29.18 -1.26 -25.44
N LEU A 229 -30.26 -2.03 -25.58
CA LEU A 229 -30.57 -2.74 -26.84
C LEU A 229 -30.95 -1.77 -27.96
N GLU A 230 -31.73 -0.72 -27.67
CA GLU A 230 -32.06 0.32 -28.65
C GLU A 230 -30.83 1.13 -29.07
N GLU A 231 -29.94 1.45 -28.13
CA GLU A 231 -28.67 2.12 -28.44
C GLU A 231 -27.75 1.27 -29.32
N SER A 232 -27.68 -0.04 -29.05
CA SER A 232 -26.76 -0.96 -29.74
C SER A 232 -27.29 -1.44 -31.09
N PHE A 233 -28.59 -1.71 -31.19
CA PHE A 233 -29.21 -2.36 -32.35
C PHE A 233 -30.25 -1.48 -33.08
N GLY A 234 -30.54 -0.27 -32.59
CA GLY A 234 -31.55 0.64 -33.11
C GLY A 234 -32.98 0.27 -32.73
N GLU A 235 -33.32 -1.03 -32.77
CA GLU A 235 -34.63 -1.56 -32.38
C GLU A 235 -34.47 -2.85 -31.56
N VAL A 236 -35.36 -3.04 -30.57
CA VAL A 236 -35.44 -4.26 -29.77
C VAL A 236 -36.19 -5.36 -30.52
N SER A 237 -35.53 -5.95 -31.52
CA SER A 237 -36.06 -7.10 -32.25
C SER A 237 -35.83 -8.42 -31.50
N HIS A 238 -36.62 -9.45 -31.81
CA HIS A 238 -36.38 -10.80 -31.33
C HIS A 238 -34.96 -11.31 -31.69
N LYS A 239 -34.44 -10.95 -32.88
CA LYS A 239 -33.09 -11.32 -33.31
C LYS A 239 -32.03 -10.69 -32.42
N ALA A 240 -32.17 -9.41 -32.09
CA ALA A 240 -31.25 -8.70 -31.19
C ALA A 240 -31.25 -9.32 -29.78
N ARG A 241 -32.45 -9.60 -29.24
CA ARG A 241 -32.58 -10.28 -27.94
C ARG A 241 -31.96 -11.67 -27.92
N LYS A 242 -32.18 -12.45 -28.99
CA LYS A 242 -31.60 -13.78 -29.10
C LYS A 242 -30.08 -13.74 -29.12
N LEU A 243 -29.50 -12.86 -29.95
CA LEU A 243 -28.04 -12.68 -30.02
C LEU A 243 -27.44 -12.32 -28.66
N VAL A 244 -28.05 -11.38 -27.94
CA VAL A 244 -27.60 -10.99 -26.60
C VAL A 244 -27.78 -12.12 -25.59
N SER A 245 -28.87 -12.88 -25.66
CA SER A 245 -29.09 -14.05 -24.81
C SER A 245 -28.00 -15.10 -25.03
N ASP A 246 -27.71 -15.43 -26.29
CA ASP A 246 -26.72 -16.44 -26.67
C ASP A 246 -25.30 -16.02 -26.18
N GLU A 247 -24.95 -14.74 -26.31
CA GLU A 247 -23.68 -14.19 -25.80
C GLU A 247 -23.62 -14.22 -24.27
N LEU A 248 -24.69 -13.82 -23.59
CA LEU A 248 -24.76 -13.86 -22.12
C LEU A 248 -24.68 -15.30 -21.58
N GLU A 249 -25.26 -16.26 -22.29
CA GLU A 249 -25.14 -17.69 -21.98
C GLU A 249 -23.69 -18.16 -22.12
N SER A 250 -22.98 -17.74 -23.16
CA SER A 250 -21.55 -18.01 -23.32
C SER A 250 -20.73 -17.47 -22.15
N VAL A 251 -20.92 -16.19 -21.80
CA VAL A 251 -20.25 -15.55 -20.65
C VAL A 251 -20.60 -16.25 -19.33
N GLN A 252 -21.85 -16.69 -19.16
CA GLN A 252 -22.26 -17.43 -17.97
C GLN A 252 -21.53 -18.78 -17.89
N GLN A 253 -21.37 -19.51 -18.99
CA GLN A 253 -20.64 -20.78 -19.01
C GLN A 253 -19.15 -20.60 -18.66
N GLU A 254 -18.50 -19.57 -19.20
CA GLU A 254 -17.11 -19.24 -18.86
C GLU A 254 -16.97 -18.88 -17.38
N HIS A 255 -17.88 -18.07 -16.85
CA HIS A 255 -17.90 -17.72 -15.44
C HIS A 255 -18.14 -18.94 -14.54
N GLU A 256 -19.07 -19.82 -14.90
CA GLU A 256 -19.35 -21.06 -14.16
C GLU A 256 -18.14 -22.01 -14.13
N LYS A 257 -17.36 -22.10 -15.24
CA LYS A 257 -16.07 -22.82 -15.26
C LYS A 257 -15.06 -22.19 -14.31
N LEU A 258 -14.98 -20.85 -14.26
CA LEU A 258 -14.11 -20.14 -13.32
C LEU A 258 -14.51 -20.42 -11.86
N LEU A 259 -15.80 -20.42 -11.53
CA LEU A 259 -16.29 -20.74 -10.18
C LEU A 259 -15.92 -22.16 -9.76
N LEU A 260 -16.01 -23.13 -10.67
CA LEU A 260 -15.59 -24.51 -10.41
C LEU A 260 -14.08 -24.62 -10.17
N ALA A 261 -13.26 -23.88 -10.91
CA ALA A 261 -11.82 -23.83 -10.70
C ALA A 261 -11.49 -23.26 -9.30
N TRP A 262 -12.11 -22.14 -8.93
CA TRP A 262 -11.91 -21.51 -7.62
C TRP A 262 -12.33 -22.41 -6.47
N HIS A 263 -13.33 -23.26 -6.66
CA HIS A 263 -13.80 -24.12 -5.60
C HIS A 263 -12.72 -25.09 -5.09
N ALA A 264 -11.82 -25.56 -5.95
CA ALA A 264 -10.69 -26.40 -5.53
C ALA A 264 -9.78 -25.62 -4.56
N ASP A 265 -9.43 -24.37 -4.91
CA ASP A 265 -8.62 -23.50 -4.04
C ASP A 265 -9.33 -23.19 -2.72
N VAL A 266 -10.65 -22.99 -2.74
CA VAL A 266 -11.46 -22.78 -1.53
C VAL A 266 -11.43 -24.00 -0.61
N GLU A 267 -11.54 -25.21 -1.17
CA GLU A 267 -11.43 -26.44 -0.38
C GLU A 267 -10.04 -26.59 0.24
N ASP A 268 -8.97 -26.29 -0.50
CA ASP A 268 -7.59 -26.31 0.00
C ASP A 268 -7.35 -25.33 1.15
N ILE A 269 -8.08 -24.22 1.21
CA ILE A 269 -8.01 -23.26 2.32
C ILE A 269 -8.86 -23.71 3.51
N VAL A 270 -10.03 -24.30 3.28
CA VAL A 270 -10.98 -24.66 4.35
C VAL A 270 -10.62 -25.99 5.03
N ILE A 271 -10.15 -26.99 4.28
CA ILE A 271 -9.84 -28.34 4.81
C ILE A 271 -8.79 -28.30 5.93
N PRO A 272 -7.68 -27.56 5.82
CA PRO A 272 -6.67 -27.50 6.89
C PRO A 272 -7.14 -26.71 8.13
N GLY A 273 -8.33 -26.11 8.09
CA GLY A 273 -8.89 -25.33 9.19
C GLY A 273 -8.33 -23.91 9.29
N PHE A 274 -7.68 -23.40 8.23
CA PHE A 274 -7.24 -21.99 8.19
C PHE A 274 -8.43 -21.04 8.31
N LEU A 275 -9.58 -21.42 7.75
CA LEU A 275 -10.84 -20.69 7.85
C LEU A 275 -11.94 -21.58 8.38
N HIS A 276 -12.85 -20.98 9.16
CA HIS A 276 -14.06 -21.68 9.60
C HIS A 276 -14.98 -21.90 8.40
N ARG A 277 -15.64 -23.05 8.35
CA ARG A 277 -16.54 -23.43 7.25
C ARG A 277 -17.67 -22.41 7.02
N ASP A 278 -18.10 -21.74 8.08
CA ASP A 278 -19.11 -20.67 8.07
C ASP A 278 -18.66 -19.40 7.30
N THR A 279 -17.39 -19.33 6.91
CA THR A 279 -16.87 -18.26 6.04
C THR A 279 -17.41 -18.37 4.63
N VAL A 280 -17.59 -19.61 4.15
CA VAL A 280 -18.08 -19.89 2.80
C VAL A 280 -19.60 -19.69 2.78
N PRO A 281 -20.13 -18.83 1.90
CA PRO A 281 -21.57 -18.65 1.78
C PRO A 281 -22.26 -19.99 1.45
N VAL A 282 -23.37 -20.32 2.12
CA VAL A 282 -24.13 -21.57 1.84
C VAL A 282 -24.59 -21.64 0.38
N GLN A 283 -24.88 -20.48 -0.21
CA GLN A 283 -25.23 -20.35 -1.63
C GLN A 283 -24.08 -20.78 -2.55
N TRP A 284 -22.81 -20.59 -2.13
CA TRP A 284 -21.64 -21.03 -2.90
C TRP A 284 -21.63 -22.55 -3.05
N THR A 285 -21.76 -23.27 -1.94
CA THR A 285 -21.74 -24.73 -1.95
C THR A 285 -22.91 -25.30 -2.75
N ALA A 286 -24.10 -24.71 -2.61
CA ALA A 286 -25.26 -25.12 -3.39
C ALA A 286 -25.08 -24.86 -4.90
N LEU A 287 -24.53 -23.69 -5.27
CA LEU A 287 -24.25 -23.35 -6.66
C LEU A 287 -23.22 -24.31 -7.26
N VAL A 288 -22.11 -24.56 -6.57
CA VAL A 288 -21.07 -25.47 -7.06
C VAL A 288 -21.59 -26.90 -7.19
N GLU A 289 -22.37 -27.39 -6.22
CA GLU A 289 -23.00 -28.71 -6.33
C GLU A 289 -23.93 -28.80 -7.54
N PHE A 290 -24.74 -27.76 -7.78
CA PHE A 290 -25.57 -27.65 -8.98
C PHE A 290 -24.71 -27.68 -10.25
N LEU A 291 -23.63 -26.89 -10.33
CA LEU A 291 -22.75 -26.85 -11.50
C LEU A 291 -22.02 -28.19 -11.73
N LYS A 292 -21.60 -28.88 -10.68
CA LYS A 292 -21.00 -30.23 -10.80
C LYS A 292 -21.99 -31.25 -11.35
N GLN A 293 -23.28 -31.14 -10.99
CA GLN A 293 -24.33 -32.07 -11.43
C GLN A 293 -24.85 -31.77 -12.84
N PHE A 294 -25.00 -30.49 -13.19
CA PHE A 294 -25.71 -30.07 -14.41
C PHE A 294 -24.82 -29.35 -15.44
N GLY A 295 -23.66 -28.80 -15.03
CA GLY A 295 -22.77 -28.03 -15.90
C GLY A 295 -21.85 -28.87 -16.80
N CYS A 296 -21.74 -30.18 -16.56
CA CYS A 296 -20.89 -31.09 -17.35
C CYS A 296 -21.65 -31.82 -18.48
N SER A 297 -22.70 -31.21 -19.03
CA SER A 297 -23.44 -31.75 -20.18
C SER A 297 -23.15 -30.92 -21.43
N ASN A 298 -22.22 -31.44 -22.23
CA ASN A 298 -22.01 -31.16 -23.67
C ASN A 298 -21.64 -29.71 -24.08
N SER A 299 -20.34 -29.43 -24.13
CA SER A 299 -19.81 -28.62 -25.24
C SER A 299 -18.82 -29.47 -26.03
N THR A 300 -19.33 -30.27 -26.96
CA THR A 300 -18.53 -30.56 -28.15
C THR A 300 -18.38 -29.20 -28.83
N GLU A 301 -17.19 -28.61 -28.76
CA GLU A 301 -16.82 -27.44 -29.57
C GLU A 301 -17.08 -27.78 -31.03
N VAL A 302 -18.25 -27.40 -31.55
CA VAL A 302 -18.41 -27.26 -32.99
C VAL A 302 -17.70 -25.95 -33.32
N SER A 303 -16.44 -26.09 -33.74
CA SER A 303 -15.65 -24.98 -34.26
C SER A 303 -16.47 -24.27 -35.33
N ILE A 304 -16.71 -22.98 -35.15
CA ILE A 304 -17.47 -22.13 -36.07
C ILE A 304 -16.86 -22.17 -37.49
N ASP A 305 -15.56 -22.46 -37.60
CA ASP A 305 -14.88 -22.67 -38.88
C ASP A 305 -15.44 -23.86 -39.67
N LEU A 306 -15.82 -24.96 -39.02
CA LEU A 306 -16.38 -26.15 -39.70
C LEU A 306 -17.79 -25.89 -40.24
N ALA A 307 -18.60 -25.11 -39.52
CA ALA A 307 -19.95 -24.74 -39.96
C ALA A 307 -19.94 -23.73 -41.12
N LEU A 308 -18.94 -22.84 -41.16
CA LEU A 308 -18.70 -21.97 -42.31
C LEU A 308 -18.21 -22.76 -43.53
N GLU A 309 -17.37 -23.77 -43.34
CA GLU A 309 -16.88 -24.62 -44.44
C GLU A 309 -18.01 -25.49 -45.05
N GLU A 310 -18.92 -26.02 -44.23
CA GLU A 310 -20.08 -26.82 -44.69
C GLU A 310 -21.10 -25.98 -45.46
N THR A 311 -21.36 -24.74 -45.03
CA THR A 311 -22.28 -23.83 -45.77
C THR A 311 -21.72 -23.32 -47.09
N VAL A 312 -20.38 -23.25 -47.25
CA VAL A 312 -19.76 -22.90 -48.54
C VAL A 312 -19.84 -24.07 -49.52
N LEU A 313 -19.69 -25.31 -49.04
CA LEU A 313 -19.78 -26.52 -49.86
C LEU A 313 -21.21 -26.79 -50.37
N ASP A 314 -22.23 -26.52 -49.56
CA ASP A 314 -23.65 -26.68 -49.96
C ASP A 314 -24.11 -25.69 -51.04
N THR A 315 -23.36 -24.61 -51.29
CA THR A 315 -23.67 -23.63 -52.34
C THR A 315 -23.06 -23.94 -53.71
N GLN A 316 -22.34 -25.07 -53.87
CA GLN A 316 -21.65 -25.44 -55.10
C GLN A 316 -22.28 -26.56 -55.93
N ASP A 317 -23.41 -27.13 -55.52
CA ASP A 317 -24.15 -28.12 -56.32
C ASP A 317 -25.46 -27.53 -56.87
N SER A 318 -25.33 -26.65 -57.89
CA SER A 318 -26.43 -26.42 -58.84
C SER A 318 -25.90 -26.73 -60.23
N ASP A 319 -26.30 -27.90 -60.72
CA ASP A 319 -25.97 -28.40 -62.04
C ASP A 319 -26.40 -27.42 -63.14
N GLY A 320 -25.54 -27.29 -64.14
CA GLY A 320 -25.87 -26.65 -65.40
C GLY A 320 -26.28 -27.72 -66.39
N GLU A 321 -27.58 -27.97 -66.52
CA GLU A 321 -28.15 -28.57 -67.72
C GLU A 321 -29.57 -28.05 -67.94
N SER A 322 -29.74 -27.22 -68.97
CA SER A 322 -31.07 -26.93 -69.52
C SER A 322 -31.01 -27.02 -71.05
N ASP A 323 -31.25 -28.21 -71.56
CA ASP A 323 -31.69 -28.44 -72.94
C ASP A 323 -33.21 -28.27 -72.99
N THR A 324 -33.68 -27.26 -73.73
CA THR A 324 -35.02 -27.29 -74.34
C THR A 324 -34.96 -26.63 -75.71
N ASP A 325 -35.02 -27.48 -76.74
CA ASP A 325 -35.28 -27.12 -78.14
C ASP A 325 -36.68 -26.49 -78.29
N ASP A 326 -36.74 -25.41 -79.06
CA ASP A 326 -37.93 -24.60 -79.35
C ASP A 326 -38.41 -24.86 -80.79
N PRO A 327 -39.72 -25.04 -81.07
CA PRO A 327 -40.23 -25.19 -82.44
C PRO A 327 -40.65 -23.85 -83.07
N GLU A 328 -40.15 -23.63 -84.29
CA GLU A 328 -40.66 -22.81 -85.40
C GLU A 328 -41.62 -21.62 -85.11
N ALA A 329 -41.11 -20.40 -85.31
CA ALA A 329 -41.89 -19.25 -85.78
C ALA A 329 -41.04 -18.26 -86.63
N VAL A 330 -41.04 -18.49 -87.94
CA VAL A 330 -41.16 -17.52 -89.06
C VAL A 330 -40.76 -16.04 -88.85
N GLN A 331 -39.67 -15.65 -89.54
CA GLN A 331 -39.43 -14.43 -90.36
C GLN A 331 -39.80 -13.02 -89.83
N ASN A 332 -38.82 -12.10 -89.72
CA ASN A 332 -38.31 -11.25 -90.82
C ASN A 332 -37.43 -10.08 -90.31
N GLN A 333 -36.24 -9.98 -90.92
CA GLN A 333 -35.51 -8.81 -91.43
C GLN A 333 -35.31 -7.50 -90.63
N ALA A 334 -34.06 -7.05 -90.80
CA ALA A 334 -33.54 -5.67 -90.91
C ALA A 334 -33.24 -4.93 -89.61
N GLU A 335 -32.18 -4.14 -89.44
CA GLU A 335 -30.92 -3.84 -90.16
C GLU A 335 -30.28 -2.74 -89.30
N HIS A 336 -28.94 -2.68 -89.25
CA HIS A 336 -28.12 -1.53 -88.79
C HIS A 336 -28.23 -1.06 -87.32
N ALA A 337 -27.21 -0.56 -86.66
CA ALA A 337 -25.75 -0.49 -86.85
C ALA A 337 -25.23 0.12 -85.54
N LEU A 338 -24.06 -0.35 -85.09
CA LEU A 338 -23.14 0.42 -84.24
C LEU A 338 -22.76 1.73 -84.96
N PRO A 339 -22.38 2.82 -84.27
CA PRO A 339 -21.08 2.91 -83.59
C PRO A 339 -21.15 3.78 -82.32
N ASP A 340 -20.12 4.07 -81.55
CA ASP A 340 -18.79 3.54 -81.21
C ASP A 340 -18.30 4.50 -80.11
N ASP A 341 -17.23 4.07 -79.45
CA ASP A 341 -16.16 4.89 -78.86
C ASP A 341 -16.37 5.60 -77.49
N ASP A 342 -15.67 5.00 -76.52
CA ASP A 342 -14.54 5.57 -75.75
C ASP A 342 -14.76 6.86 -74.94
N GLU A 343 -14.79 6.71 -73.61
CA GLU A 343 -13.61 6.83 -72.72
C GLU A 343 -13.88 6.22 -71.34
#